data_AF-A0A381ZHI3-F1
#
_entry.id   AF-A0A381ZHI3-F1
#
_cell.length_a   1.000
_cell.length_b   1.000
_cell.length_c   1.000
_cell.angle_alpha   90.00
_cell.angle_beta   90.00
_cell.angle_gamma   90.00
#
_symmetry.space_group_name_H-M   'P 1'
#
loop_
_entity.id
_entity.type
_entity.pdbx_description
1 polymer ?
#
loop_
_entity_poly.entity_id
_entity_poly.type
_entity_poly.pdbx_seq_one_letter_code
_entity_poly.pdbx_strand_id
1 'polypeptide(L)'
;MENPMMLMILAVGVISAVFGLLLIIAPDMVLKVEQQTNWIFMTEKIFLKNRIPIGIGLLIVSALLIYTNTTESISQMVVLSAGILSFVFGLLLLFSPNTILKLERQANRVIMTDAFFMEHRIIIGIGLLFSSAYMIYTYLSFG
;
A
#
# COMPACT_ATOMS: atom_id res chain seq x y z
N MET A 1 -22.46 -30.70 -1.13
CA MET A 1 -21.38 -30.04 -1.91
C MET A 1 -21.17 -28.71 -1.23
N GLU A 2 -20.11 -28.56 -0.43
CA GLU A 2 -19.85 -27.27 0.22
C GLU A 2 -19.63 -26.22 -0.85
N ASN A 3 -20.46 -25.17 -0.83
CA ASN A 3 -20.40 -24.12 -1.84
C ASN A 3 -19.06 -23.39 -1.63
N PRO A 4 -18.17 -23.28 -2.64
CA PRO A 4 -16.85 -22.66 -2.47
C PRO A 4 -16.91 -21.24 -1.90
N MET A 5 -18.02 -20.54 -2.15
CA MET A 5 -18.32 -19.23 -1.58
C MET A 5 -18.48 -19.24 -0.05
N MET A 6 -19.06 -20.30 0.53
CA MET A 6 -19.28 -20.43 1.97
C MET A 6 -17.99 -20.75 2.72
N LEU A 7 -17.14 -21.60 2.13
CA LEU A 7 -15.79 -21.86 2.65
C LEU A 7 -14.92 -20.60 2.65
N MET A 8 -15.06 -19.73 1.64
CA MET A 8 -14.38 -18.43 1.62
C MET A 8 -14.88 -17.51 2.74
N ILE A 9 -16.18 -17.45 3.01
CA ILE A 9 -16.75 -16.63 4.10
C ILE A 9 -16.27 -17.14 5.45
N LEU A 10 -16.23 -18.46 5.67
CA LEU A 10 -15.68 -19.04 6.89
C LEU A 10 -14.18 -18.74 7.04
N ALA A 11 -13.40 -18.92 5.98
CA ALA A 11 -11.97 -18.61 6.01
C ALA A 11 -11.70 -17.14 6.37
N VAL A 12 -12.44 -16.21 5.75
CA VAL A 12 -12.35 -14.77 6.06
C VAL A 12 -12.81 -14.48 7.49
N GLY A 13 -13.89 -15.13 7.95
CA GLY A 13 -14.38 -15.01 9.32
C GLY A 13 -13.36 -15.45 10.36
N VAL A 14 -12.70 -16.60 10.15
CA VAL A 14 -11.64 -17.10 11.04
C VAL A 14 -10.42 -16.18 11.02
N ILE A 15 -9.97 -15.74 9.85
CA ILE A 15 -8.84 -14.79 9.72
C ILE A 15 -9.15 -13.48 10.45
N SER A 16 -10.37 -12.95 10.29
CA SER A 16 -10.85 -11.72 10.96
C SER A 16 -10.90 -11.89 12.48
N ALA A 17 -11.35 -13.05 12.99
CA ALA A 17 -11.33 -13.35 14.43
C ALA A 17 -9.92 -13.37 15.00
N VAL A 18 -9.00 -14.06 14.31
CA VAL A 18 -7.60 -14.14 14.74
C VAL A 18 -6.97 -12.74 14.76
N PHE A 19 -7.21 -11.92 13.73
CA PHE A 19 -6.72 -10.55 13.67
C PHE A 19 -7.33 -9.64 14.75
N GLY A 20 -8.64 -9.70 14.96
CA GLY A 20 -9.33 -8.90 15.97
C GLY A 20 -8.88 -9.24 17.40
N LEU A 21 -8.68 -10.53 17.68
CA LEU A 21 -8.19 -11.01 18.97
C LEU A 21 -6.70 -10.64 19.19
N LEU A 22 -5.89 -10.75 18.14
CA LEU A 22 -4.48 -10.39 18.17
C LEU A 22 -4.28 -8.88 18.37
N LEU A 23 -5.13 -8.02 17.78
CA LEU A 23 -5.13 -6.57 18.00
C LEU A 23 -5.48 -6.16 19.45
N ILE A 24 -6.37 -6.91 20.11
CA ILE A 24 -6.79 -6.61 21.49
C ILE A 24 -5.76 -7.12 22.51
N ILE A 25 -5.23 -8.33 22.31
CA ILE A 25 -4.40 -9.02 23.31
C ILE A 25 -2.91 -8.74 23.12
N ALA A 26 -2.42 -8.70 21.89
CA ALA A 26 -1.00 -8.60 21.58
C ALA A 26 -0.73 -7.57 20.48
N PRO A 27 -1.06 -6.28 20.71
CA PRO A 27 -0.85 -5.22 19.72
C PRO A 27 0.63 -5.12 19.32
N ASP A 28 1.54 -5.39 20.25
CA ASP A 28 3.00 -5.34 20.02
C ASP A 28 3.48 -6.35 18.97
N MET A 29 2.74 -7.44 18.73
CA MET A 29 3.06 -8.39 17.67
C MET A 29 2.70 -7.85 16.28
N VAL A 30 1.58 -7.14 16.16
CA VAL A 30 1.21 -6.44 14.92
C VAL A 30 2.28 -5.39 14.59
N LEU A 31 2.69 -4.62 15.61
CA LEU A 31 3.70 -3.60 15.47
C LEU A 31 5.07 -4.15 15.07
N LYS A 32 5.45 -5.35 15.52
CA LYS A 32 6.73 -5.98 15.10
C LYS A 32 6.72 -6.38 13.62
N VAL A 33 5.59 -6.91 13.12
CA VAL A 33 5.41 -7.22 11.69
C VAL A 33 5.42 -5.94 10.85
N GLU A 34 4.86 -4.86 11.39
CA GLU A 34 4.88 -3.54 10.76
C GLU A 34 6.26 -2.88 10.81
N GLN A 35 6.97 -2.95 11.93
CA GLN A 35 8.35 -2.46 12.07
C GLN A 35 9.34 -3.20 11.16
N GLN A 36 9.12 -4.49 10.90
CA GLN A 36 9.90 -5.22 9.91
C GLN A 36 9.62 -4.71 8.48
N THR A 37 8.41 -4.20 8.24
CA THR A 37 8.03 -3.50 7.00
C THR A 37 8.53 -2.05 6.98
N ASN A 38 8.72 -1.40 8.13
CA ASN A 38 9.34 -0.08 8.30
C ASN A 38 10.76 0.00 7.70
N TRP A 39 11.42 -1.14 7.49
CA TRP A 39 12.68 -1.20 6.75
C TRP A 39 12.53 -0.82 5.26
N ILE A 40 11.37 -1.09 4.64
CA ILE A 40 11.06 -0.63 3.27
C ILE A 40 10.99 0.91 3.21
N PHE A 41 10.58 1.57 4.29
CA PHE A 41 10.57 3.03 4.42
C PHE A 41 11.97 3.64 4.53
N MET A 42 13.00 2.82 4.79
CA MET A 42 14.40 3.28 4.72
C MET A 42 14.86 3.57 3.27
N THR A 43 14.10 3.10 2.27
CA THR A 43 14.28 3.45 0.85
C THR A 43 14.20 4.95 0.61
N GLU A 44 13.42 5.69 1.41
CA GLU A 44 13.28 7.16 1.31
C GLU A 44 14.65 7.88 1.43
N LYS A 45 15.53 7.41 2.33
CA LYS A 45 16.87 8.02 2.53
C LYS A 45 17.84 7.70 1.40
N ILE A 46 17.74 6.52 0.79
CA ILE A 46 18.61 6.11 -0.32
C ILE A 46 18.19 6.82 -1.60
N PHE A 47 16.88 6.93 -1.83
CA PHE A 47 16.30 7.66 -2.96
C PHE A 47 16.67 9.15 -2.94
N LEU A 48 16.58 9.80 -1.78
CA LEU A 48 16.94 11.22 -1.63
C LEU A 48 18.45 11.47 -1.68
N LYS A 49 19.27 10.51 -1.23
CA LYS A 49 20.74 10.59 -1.30
C LYS A 49 21.24 10.47 -2.73
N ASN A 50 20.58 9.64 -3.55
CA ASN A 50 20.89 9.44 -4.97
C ASN A 50 19.90 10.16 -5.90
N ARG A 51 19.25 11.24 -5.43
CA ARG A 51 18.19 11.95 -6.19
C ARG A 51 18.62 12.45 -7.57
N ILE A 52 19.88 12.87 -7.71
CA ILE A 52 20.43 13.42 -8.96
C ILE A 52 20.56 12.32 -10.04
N PRO A 53 21.28 11.20 -9.79
CA PRO A 53 21.36 10.13 -10.78
C PRO A 53 19.99 9.50 -11.08
N ILE A 54 19.08 9.43 -10.10
CA ILE A 54 17.72 8.93 -10.29
C ILE A 54 16.90 9.88 -11.19
N GLY A 55 16.94 11.19 -10.93
CA GLY A 55 16.24 12.19 -11.75
C GLY A 55 16.75 12.21 -13.19
N ILE A 56 18.07 12.13 -13.40
CA ILE A 56 18.66 12.02 -14.74
C ILE A 56 18.23 10.71 -15.43
N GLY A 57 18.23 9.58 -14.70
CA GLY A 57 17.75 8.30 -15.21
C GLY A 57 16.28 8.36 -15.67
N LEU A 58 15.41 8.99 -14.88
CA LEU A 58 13.99 9.20 -15.22
C LEU A 58 13.80 10.09 -16.45
N LEU A 59 14.66 11.10 -16.67
CA LEU A 59 14.63 11.91 -17.88
C LEU A 59 15.08 11.12 -19.12
N ILE A 60 16.09 10.26 -18.97
CA ILE A 60 16.54 9.35 -20.05
C ILE A 60 15.42 8.36 -20.39
N VAL A 61 14.81 7.73 -19.39
CA VAL A 61 13.68 6.81 -19.57
C VAL A 61 12.48 7.51 -20.21
N SER A 62 12.16 8.73 -19.79
CA SER A 62 11.13 9.55 -20.44
C SER A 62 11.43 9.75 -21.94
N ALA A 63 12.64 10.20 -22.27
CA ALA A 63 13.03 10.43 -23.65
C ALA A 63 12.95 9.14 -24.49
N LEU A 64 13.37 8.01 -23.90
CA LEU A 64 13.34 6.70 -24.54
C LEU A 64 11.89 6.22 -24.76
N LEU A 65 11.03 6.30 -23.74
CA LEU A 65 9.62 5.90 -23.84
C LEU A 65 8.86 6.76 -24.86
N ILE A 66 9.09 8.07 -24.88
CA ILE A 66 8.49 8.97 -25.88
C ILE A 66 9.00 8.62 -27.29
N TYR A 67 10.27 8.27 -27.43
CA TYR A 67 10.86 7.86 -28.71
C TYR A 67 10.35 6.51 -29.23
N THR A 68 10.16 5.52 -28.35
CA THR A 68 9.74 4.16 -28.72
C THR A 68 8.23 4.00 -28.93
N ASN A 69 7.44 5.08 -28.87
CA ASN A 69 5.97 5.07 -28.97
C ASN A 69 5.43 4.77 -30.39
N THR A 70 6.04 3.84 -31.12
CA THR A 70 5.73 3.52 -32.52
C THR A 70 5.10 2.14 -32.75
N THR A 71 4.63 1.44 -31.70
CA THR A 71 4.04 0.09 -31.87
C THR A 71 2.81 -0.16 -30.98
N GLU A 72 1.64 -0.30 -31.63
CA GLU A 72 0.34 -0.84 -31.18
C GLU A 72 -0.43 -0.17 -29.99
N SER A 73 -1.74 -0.07 -30.16
CA SER A 73 -2.57 1.06 -29.71
C SER A 73 -3.02 1.08 -28.24
N ILE A 74 -3.06 -0.05 -27.53
CA ILE A 74 -3.51 -0.07 -26.11
C ILE A 74 -2.33 0.23 -25.16
N SER A 75 -1.13 -0.26 -25.49
CA SER A 75 0.10 0.06 -24.78
C SER A 75 0.53 1.51 -24.97
N GLN A 76 0.17 2.15 -26.08
CA GLN A 76 0.63 3.49 -26.41
C GLN A 76 0.17 4.54 -25.39
N MET A 77 -1.11 4.58 -25.00
CA MET A 77 -1.57 5.54 -23.98
C MET A 77 -0.90 5.30 -22.62
N VAL A 78 -0.67 4.05 -22.25
CA VAL A 78 0.02 3.69 -20.99
C VAL A 78 1.49 4.10 -21.04
N VAL A 79 2.18 3.86 -22.16
CA VAL A 79 3.60 4.22 -22.35
C VAL A 79 3.79 5.74 -22.44
N LEU A 80 2.87 6.45 -23.10
CA LEU A 80 2.93 7.91 -23.23
C LEU A 80 2.59 8.60 -21.91
N SER A 81 1.59 8.11 -21.17
CA SER A 81 1.30 8.59 -19.81
C SER A 81 2.45 8.28 -18.85
N ALA A 82 3.06 7.09 -18.92
CA ALA A 82 4.25 6.75 -18.15
C ALA A 82 5.46 7.64 -18.52
N GLY A 83 5.64 7.97 -19.81
CA GLY A 83 6.68 8.88 -20.29
C GLY A 83 6.50 10.30 -19.75
N ILE A 84 5.29 10.86 -19.83
CA ILE A 84 4.97 12.18 -19.28
C ILE A 84 5.13 12.18 -17.75
N LEU A 85 4.68 11.13 -17.05
CA LEU A 85 4.87 11.00 -15.61
C LEU A 85 6.37 10.95 -15.27
N SER A 86 7.15 10.13 -15.97
CA SER A 86 8.61 10.03 -15.78
C SER A 86 9.31 11.36 -16.04
N PHE A 87 8.86 12.13 -17.03
CA PHE A 87 9.37 13.47 -17.32
C PHE A 87 9.10 14.43 -16.16
N VAL A 88 7.85 14.52 -15.72
CA VAL A 88 7.42 15.40 -14.63
C VAL A 88 8.17 15.02 -13.34
N PHE A 89 8.22 13.74 -12.98
CA PHE A 89 8.93 13.27 -11.79
C PHE A 89 10.45 13.48 -11.87
N GLY A 90 11.07 13.26 -13.04
CA GLY A 90 12.50 13.52 -13.27
C GLY A 90 12.85 15.00 -13.11
N LEU A 91 12.02 15.91 -13.63
CA LEU A 91 12.21 17.36 -13.49
C LEU A 91 12.00 17.81 -12.04
N LEU A 92 10.98 17.27 -11.37
CA LEU A 92 10.63 17.61 -10.00
C LEU A 92 11.70 17.13 -9.00
N LEU A 93 12.35 15.99 -9.28
CA LEU A 93 13.54 15.52 -8.54
C LEU A 93 14.76 16.44 -8.67
N LEU A 94 14.98 17.03 -9.85
CA LEU A 94 16.10 17.94 -10.09
C LEU A 94 15.87 19.33 -9.49
N PHE A 95 14.68 19.90 -9.66
CA PHE A 95 14.42 21.31 -9.35
C PHE A 95 13.71 21.54 -8.00
N SER A 96 12.86 20.62 -7.55
CA SER A 96 12.02 20.84 -6.37
C SER A 96 11.91 19.59 -5.48
N PRO A 97 13.03 19.14 -4.88
CA PRO A 97 13.05 17.93 -4.04
C PRO A 97 12.16 18.09 -2.80
N ASN A 98 11.98 19.32 -2.33
CA ASN A 98 11.14 19.62 -1.16
C ASN A 98 9.65 19.38 -1.42
N THR A 99 9.21 19.43 -2.69
CA THR A 99 7.81 19.16 -3.06
C THR A 99 7.52 17.66 -3.06
N ILE A 100 8.49 16.84 -3.51
CA ILE A 100 8.44 15.37 -3.36
C ILE A 100 8.38 15.03 -1.88
N LEU A 101 9.25 15.63 -1.06
CA LEU A 101 9.27 15.40 0.38
C LEU A 101 7.94 15.76 1.06
N LYS A 102 7.22 16.78 0.58
CA LYS A 102 5.89 17.13 1.11
C LYS A 102 4.84 16.08 0.72
N LEU A 103 4.84 15.65 -0.54
CA LEU A 103 3.94 14.60 -1.03
C LEU A 103 4.22 13.27 -0.33
N GLU A 104 5.49 12.93 -0.17
CA GLU A 104 5.99 11.76 0.54
C GLU A 104 5.62 11.83 2.01
N ARG A 105 5.85 12.95 2.72
CA ARG A 105 5.39 13.12 4.11
C ARG A 105 3.88 13.06 4.27
N GLN A 106 3.13 13.57 3.30
CA GLN A 106 1.67 13.52 3.32
C GLN A 106 1.17 12.09 3.08
N ALA A 107 1.78 11.35 2.17
CA ALA A 107 1.54 9.92 1.97
C ALA A 107 1.98 9.11 3.20
N ASN A 108 3.14 9.39 3.76
CA ASN A 108 3.69 8.74 4.95
C ASN A 108 2.84 9.04 6.19
N ARG A 109 2.23 10.22 6.30
CA ARG A 109 1.23 10.55 7.34
C ARG A 109 -0.06 9.76 7.18
N VAL A 110 -0.51 9.50 5.95
CA VAL A 110 -1.68 8.64 5.67
C VAL A 110 -1.33 7.15 5.92
N ILE A 111 -0.08 6.76 5.67
CA ILE A 111 0.45 5.41 5.94
C ILE A 111 0.84 5.24 7.41
N MET A 112 0.91 6.32 8.21
CA MET A 112 0.97 6.33 9.68
C MET A 112 -0.37 5.86 10.30
N THR A 113 -0.92 4.83 9.68
CA THR A 113 -1.92 3.87 10.13
C THR A 113 -1.60 3.42 11.55
N ASP A 114 -0.32 3.25 11.91
CA ASP A 114 0.17 2.96 13.26
C ASP A 114 -0.46 3.82 14.38
N ALA A 115 -0.49 5.16 14.21
CA ALA A 115 -1.00 6.05 15.26
C ALA A 115 -2.53 5.95 15.38
N PHE A 116 -3.23 5.90 14.25
CA PHE A 116 -4.67 5.77 14.19
C PHE A 116 -5.15 4.39 14.68
N PHE A 117 -4.47 3.32 14.26
CA PHE A 117 -4.76 1.95 14.68
C PHE A 117 -4.48 1.76 16.16
N MET A 118 -3.40 2.33 16.71
CA MET A 118 -3.10 2.19 18.14
C MET A 118 -4.06 2.98 19.04
N GLU A 119 -4.52 4.15 18.57
CA GLU A 119 -5.51 4.98 19.25
C GLU A 119 -6.89 4.32 19.24
N HIS A 120 -7.29 3.70 18.13
CA HIS A 120 -8.61 3.07 17.96
C HIS A 120 -8.58 1.53 18.02
N ARG A 121 -7.48 0.92 18.49
CA ARG A 121 -7.26 -0.55 18.43
C ARG A 121 -8.39 -1.37 19.02
N ILE A 122 -8.97 -0.88 20.11
CA ILE A 122 -10.08 -1.54 20.81
C ILE A 122 -11.35 -1.48 19.94
N ILE A 123 -11.64 -0.33 19.33
CA ILE A 123 -12.83 -0.14 18.47
C ILE A 123 -12.71 -1.00 17.20
N ILE A 124 -11.52 -0.99 16.57
CA ILE A 124 -11.24 -1.78 15.36
C ILE A 124 -11.27 -3.28 15.68
N GLY A 125 -10.64 -3.71 16.78
CA GLY A 125 -10.64 -5.10 17.23
C GLY A 125 -12.04 -5.62 17.56
N ILE A 126 -12.85 -4.84 18.27
CA ILE A 126 -14.26 -5.17 18.56
C ILE A 126 -15.06 -5.27 17.26
N GLY A 127 -14.88 -4.33 16.32
CA GLY A 127 -15.54 -4.37 15.01
C GLY A 127 -15.19 -5.62 14.20
N LEU A 128 -13.93 -6.04 14.20
CA LEU A 128 -13.46 -7.28 13.56
C LEU A 128 -14.05 -8.53 14.20
N LEU A 129 -14.17 -8.55 15.53
CA LEU A 129 -14.80 -9.67 16.26
C LEU A 129 -16.30 -9.75 15.98
N PHE A 130 -17.01 -8.61 15.94
CA PHE A 130 -18.42 -8.58 15.54
C PHE A 130 -18.62 -9.05 14.10
N SER A 131 -17.78 -8.57 13.18
CA SER A 131 -17.81 -9.01 11.78
C SER A 131 -17.55 -10.51 11.63
N SER A 132 -16.56 -11.04 12.36
CA SER A 132 -16.27 -12.47 12.39
C SER A 132 -17.43 -13.29 12.95
N ALA A 133 -18.01 -12.87 14.09
CA ALA A 133 -19.17 -13.53 14.69
C ALA A 133 -20.36 -13.56 13.72
N TYR A 134 -20.61 -12.46 13.01
CA TYR A 134 -21.64 -12.38 11.98
C TYR A 134 -21.35 -13.33 10.81
N MET A 135 -20.12 -13.36 10.30
CA MET A 135 -19.72 -14.24 9.19
C MET A 135 -19.84 -15.73 9.56
N ILE A 136 -19.41 -16.11 10.77
CA ILE A 136 -19.54 -17.47 11.29
C ILE A 136 -21.03 -17.83 11.47
N TYR A 137 -21.82 -16.91 12.01
CA TYR A 137 -23.27 -17.10 12.12
C TYR A 137 -23.93 -17.30 10.76
N THR A 138 -23.57 -16.49 9.75
CA THR A 138 -24.09 -16.68 8.38
C THR A 138 -23.65 -18.00 7.77
N TYR A 139 -22.43 -18.47 8.05
CA TYR A 139 -21.98 -19.78 7.60
C TYR A 139 -22.78 -20.91 8.27
N LEU A 140 -23.01 -20.84 9.58
CA LEU A 140 -23.78 -21.87 10.30
C LEU A 140 -25.28 -21.85 9.94
N SER A 141 -25.82 -20.69 9.60
CA SER A 141 -27.25 -20.53 9.28
C SER A 141 -27.60 -20.84 7.82
N PHE A 142 -26.66 -20.70 6.89
CA PHE A 142 -26.91 -20.85 5.45
C PHE A 142 -25.98 -21.88 4.75
N GLY A 143 -25.04 -22.48 5.49
CA GLY A 143 -24.05 -23.46 5.00
C GLY A 143 -24.53 -24.89 5.01
#